data_AF-A0A1B6HZU7-F1
#
_entry.id   AF-A0A1B6HZU7-F1
#
_cell.length_a   1.000
_cell.length_b   1.000
_cell.length_c   1.000
_cell.angle_alpha   90.00
_cell.angle_beta   90.00
_cell.angle_gamma   90.00
#
_symmetry.space_group_name_H-M   'P 1'
#
loop_
_entity.id
_entity.type
_entity.pdbx_description
1 polymer ?
#
loop_
_entity_poly.entity_id
_entity_poly.type
_entity_poly.pdbx_seq_one_letter_code
_entity_poly.pdbx_strand_id
1 'polypeptide(L)'
;MEQLEDGLYQFFTQISHLCFDKGQELIDKEKESAPPGPYKTLLNQMPNLITAERSYINLGFVTTKNKIFLRKDNSVRSLYESLRSELTRLEETSGGDVVSSVASQTCRYINARLQLIDVYEKMYAMGISNKMMKYEELLSLVEAVIDLHSLALTHVALTALKTAISLECEILMLLLRAQMDLQNWRFLSTLLNLHGANTRISAWEKILQNRDSWKLGFGASFL
;
A
#
# COMPACT_ATOMS: atom_id res chain seq x y z
N MET A 1 5.79 -2.80 -27.31
CA MET A 1 6.23 -2.18 -26.03
C MET A 1 5.13 -1.28 -25.48
N GLU A 2 4.63 -0.31 -26.24
CA GLU A 2 3.56 0.61 -25.80
C GLU A 2 2.28 -0.09 -25.29
N GLN A 3 1.79 -1.12 -26.00
CA GLN A 3 0.63 -1.91 -25.54
C GLN A 3 0.88 -2.70 -24.24
N LEU A 4 2.12 -3.15 -23.99
CA LEU A 4 2.49 -3.90 -22.79
C LEU A 4 2.52 -2.98 -21.56
N GLU A 5 3.02 -1.75 -21.75
CA GLU A 5 3.03 -0.73 -20.71
C GLU A 5 1.61 -0.25 -20.36
N ASP A 6 0.72 -0.14 -21.35
CA ASP A 6 -0.68 0.21 -21.12
C ASP A 6 -1.42 -0.86 -20.29
N GLY A 7 -1.21 -2.15 -20.59
CA GLY A 7 -1.78 -3.24 -19.80
C GLY A 7 -1.33 -3.21 -18.32
N LEU A 8 -0.04 -3.00 -18.07
CA LEU A 8 0.50 -2.86 -16.72
C LEU A 8 -0.01 -1.60 -16.01
N TYR A 9 -0.11 -0.47 -16.73
CA TYR A 9 -0.67 0.78 -16.19
C TYR A 9 -2.12 0.59 -15.74
N GLN A 10 -2.95 -0.04 -16.57
CA GLN A 10 -4.34 -0.34 -16.24
C GLN A 10 -4.43 -1.27 -15.03
N PHE A 11 -3.61 -2.33 -15.00
CA PHE A 11 -3.54 -3.24 -13.86
C PHE A 11 -3.22 -2.51 -12.55
N PHE A 12 -2.11 -1.77 -12.49
CA PHE A 12 -1.69 -1.05 -11.29
C PHE A 12 -2.70 0.03 -10.86
N THR A 13 -3.41 0.61 -11.82
CA THR A 13 -4.54 1.50 -11.56
C THR A 13 -5.67 0.76 -10.84
N GLN A 14 -6.05 -0.44 -11.28
CA GLN A 14 -7.07 -1.24 -10.59
C GLN A 14 -6.63 -1.63 -9.17
N ILE A 15 -5.36 -1.97 -8.96
CA ILE A 15 -4.80 -2.27 -7.63
C ILE A 15 -4.89 -1.04 -6.72
N SER A 16 -4.46 0.13 -7.21
CA SER A 16 -4.58 1.41 -6.50
C SER A 16 -6.03 1.75 -6.14
N HIS A 17 -7.00 1.31 -6.95
CA HIS A 17 -8.43 1.55 -6.73
C HIS A 17 -9.10 0.44 -5.90
N LEU A 18 -8.32 -0.53 -5.40
CA LEU A 18 -8.81 -1.71 -4.66
C LEU A 18 -9.79 -2.57 -5.48
N CYS A 19 -9.79 -2.45 -6.80
CA CYS A 19 -10.58 -3.25 -7.73
C CYS A 19 -9.83 -4.54 -8.11
N PHE A 20 -9.52 -5.34 -7.10
CA PHE A 20 -8.68 -6.53 -7.24
C PHE A 20 -9.20 -7.56 -8.24
N ASP A 21 -10.53 -7.74 -8.33
CA ASP A 21 -11.12 -8.72 -9.26
C ASP A 21 -10.94 -8.29 -10.71
N LYS A 22 -11.16 -6.99 -11.01
CA LYS A 22 -10.85 -6.41 -12.32
C LYS A 22 -9.35 -6.49 -12.64
N GLY A 23 -8.50 -6.26 -11.64
CA GLY A 23 -7.05 -6.42 -11.80
C GLY A 23 -6.67 -7.85 -12.16
N GLN A 24 -7.32 -8.85 -11.57
CA GLN A 24 -7.11 -10.26 -11.87
C GLN A 24 -7.52 -10.60 -13.31
N GLU A 25 -8.71 -10.16 -13.73
CA GLU A 25 -9.19 -10.33 -15.11
C GLU A 25 -8.24 -9.73 -16.15
N LEU A 26 -7.70 -8.53 -15.89
CA LEU A 26 -6.72 -7.89 -16.78
C LEU A 26 -5.44 -8.71 -16.91
N ILE A 27 -4.90 -9.22 -15.79
CA ILE A 27 -3.69 -10.04 -15.80
C ILE A 27 -3.90 -11.37 -16.52
N ASP A 28 -5.04 -12.03 -16.31
CA ASP A 28 -5.32 -13.30 -16.98
C ASP A 28 -5.43 -13.12 -18.49
N LYS A 29 -6.11 -12.06 -18.96
CA LYS A 29 -6.16 -11.68 -20.37
C LYS A 29 -4.78 -11.37 -20.96
N GLU A 30 -3.97 -10.58 -20.26
CA GLU A 30 -2.61 -10.25 -20.70
C GLU A 30 -1.73 -11.51 -20.81
N LYS A 31 -1.83 -12.44 -19.85
CA LYS A 31 -1.07 -13.71 -19.83
C LYS A 31 -1.38 -14.63 -21.01
N GLU A 32 -2.63 -14.66 -21.47
CA GLU A 32 -3.05 -15.42 -22.65
C GLU A 32 -2.37 -14.89 -23.92
N SER A 33 -2.28 -13.57 -24.05
CA SER A 33 -1.69 -12.89 -25.21
C SER A 33 -0.16 -12.80 -25.17
N ALA A 34 0.45 -12.89 -23.97
CA ALA A 34 1.88 -12.68 -23.79
C ALA A 34 2.74 -13.87 -24.30
N PRO A 35 3.77 -13.62 -25.13
CA PRO A 35 4.73 -14.65 -25.52
C PRO A 35 5.59 -15.10 -24.34
N PRO A 36 6.19 -16.31 -24.39
CA PRO A 36 7.16 -16.74 -23.38
C PRO A 36 8.32 -15.75 -23.26
N GLY A 37 8.67 -15.36 -22.03
CA GLY A 37 9.76 -14.42 -21.77
C GLY A 37 9.60 -13.67 -20.44
N PRO A 38 10.49 -12.72 -20.15
CA PRO A 38 10.52 -11.98 -18.88
C PRO A 38 9.20 -11.25 -18.58
N TYR A 39 8.54 -10.69 -19.58
CA TYR A 39 7.24 -10.05 -19.41
C TYR A 39 6.16 -11.02 -18.92
N LYS A 40 6.08 -12.22 -19.50
CA LYS A 40 5.13 -13.25 -19.04
C LYS A 40 5.47 -13.72 -17.62
N THR A 41 6.76 -13.80 -17.29
CA THR A 41 7.20 -14.08 -15.92
C THR A 41 6.78 -12.98 -14.94
N LEU A 42 6.86 -11.70 -15.32
CA LEU A 42 6.35 -10.58 -14.53
C LEU A 42 4.84 -10.72 -14.29
N LEU A 43 4.06 -10.95 -15.35
CA LEU A 43 2.62 -11.13 -15.25
C LEU A 43 2.23 -12.31 -14.33
N ASN A 44 3.02 -13.38 -14.32
CA ASN A 44 2.81 -14.51 -13.41
C ASN A 44 2.95 -14.14 -11.93
N GLN A 45 3.67 -13.05 -11.59
CA GLN A 45 3.82 -12.57 -10.21
C GLN A 45 2.73 -11.60 -9.77
N MET A 46 2.03 -10.95 -10.71
CA MET A 46 1.00 -9.94 -10.40
C MET A 46 -0.17 -10.44 -9.54
N PRO A 47 -0.65 -11.71 -9.65
CA PRO A 47 -1.66 -12.26 -8.73
C PRO A 47 -1.19 -12.32 -7.26
N ASN A 48 0.11 -12.50 -7.03
CA ASN A 48 0.67 -12.47 -5.68
C ASN A 48 0.60 -11.04 -5.10
N LEU A 49 0.78 -10.02 -5.94
CA LEU A 49 0.62 -8.61 -5.53
C LEU A 49 -0.84 -8.32 -5.14
N ILE A 50 -1.81 -8.77 -5.95
CA ILE A 50 -3.24 -8.66 -5.62
C ILE A 50 -3.53 -9.28 -4.24
N THR A 51 -3.02 -10.49 -4.01
CA THR A 51 -3.24 -11.23 -2.76
C THR A 51 -2.62 -10.48 -1.57
N ALA A 52 -1.40 -9.96 -1.72
CA ALA A 52 -0.73 -9.19 -0.68
C ALA A 52 -1.45 -7.87 -0.36
N GLU A 53 -1.84 -7.10 -1.38
CA GLU A 53 -2.56 -5.83 -1.20
C GLU A 53 -3.94 -6.03 -0.58
N ARG A 54 -4.69 -7.04 -1.01
CA ARG A 54 -5.98 -7.38 -0.39
C ARG A 54 -5.82 -7.73 1.08
N SER A 55 -4.78 -8.48 1.43
CA SER A 55 -4.47 -8.82 2.83
C SER A 55 -4.06 -7.59 3.64
N TYR A 56 -3.27 -6.68 3.05
CA TYR A 56 -2.82 -5.44 3.67
C TYR A 56 -3.98 -4.52 4.05
N ILE A 57 -4.91 -4.28 3.11
CA ILE A 57 -6.04 -3.35 3.32
C ILE A 57 -7.00 -3.80 4.43
N ASN A 58 -7.06 -5.11 4.69
CA ASN A 58 -7.85 -5.64 5.80
C ASN A 58 -7.22 -5.37 7.18
N LEU A 59 -5.99 -4.86 7.24
CA LEU A 59 -5.25 -4.54 8.47
C LEU A 59 -5.16 -5.70 9.48
N GLY A 60 -5.36 -6.95 9.02
CA GLY A 60 -5.38 -8.13 9.89
C GLY A 60 -4.04 -8.39 10.60
N PHE A 61 -2.95 -7.84 10.07
CA PHE A 61 -1.61 -7.90 10.63
C PHE A 61 -1.42 -7.05 11.89
N VAL A 62 -2.27 -6.04 12.09
CA VAL A 62 -2.13 -5.09 13.22
C VAL A 62 -2.49 -5.75 14.56
N THR A 63 -3.42 -6.71 14.57
CA THR A 63 -3.89 -7.33 15.81
C THR A 63 -3.10 -8.58 16.20
N THR A 64 -2.63 -8.62 17.45
CA THR A 64 -1.93 -9.78 18.03
C THR A 64 -2.84 -11.00 18.25
N LYS A 65 -4.17 -10.81 18.27
CA LYS A 65 -5.15 -11.89 18.52
C LYS A 65 -5.14 -12.98 17.43
N ASN A 66 -4.69 -12.66 16.22
CA ASN A 66 -4.55 -13.63 15.13
C ASN A 66 -3.38 -14.61 15.34
N LYS A 67 -2.45 -14.35 16.28
CA LYS A 67 -1.28 -15.23 16.54
C LYS A 67 -1.56 -16.39 17.51
N ILE A 68 -2.75 -16.46 18.13
CA ILE A 68 -3.03 -17.41 19.23
C ILE A 68 -3.60 -18.76 18.74
N PHE A 69 -4.10 -18.85 17.49
CA PHE A 69 -4.66 -20.10 16.96
C PHE A 69 -3.95 -20.54 15.69
N LEU A 70 -2.88 -21.34 15.85
CA LEU A 70 -2.42 -22.44 14.97
C LEU A 70 -2.81 -22.40 13.48
N ARG A 71 -2.77 -21.24 12.82
CA ARG A 71 -2.87 -21.12 11.38
C ARG A 71 -1.47 -20.85 10.88
N LYS A 72 -1.08 -21.64 9.88
CA LYS A 72 0.13 -21.42 9.10
C LYS A 72 0.01 -20.03 8.47
N ASP A 73 0.54 -19.04 9.18
CA ASP A 73 0.48 -17.63 8.82
C ASP A 73 1.33 -17.41 7.56
N ASN A 74 0.69 -17.38 6.39
CA ASN A 74 1.21 -16.51 5.34
C ASN A 74 0.85 -15.08 5.74
N SER A 75 1.61 -14.55 6.70
CA SER A 75 1.52 -13.14 7.09
C SER A 75 1.61 -12.26 5.84
N VAL A 76 0.93 -11.11 5.85
CA VAL A 76 1.05 -10.16 4.72
C VAL A 76 2.51 -9.77 4.47
N ARG A 77 3.33 -9.72 5.52
CA ARG A 77 4.79 -9.52 5.44
C ARG A 77 5.46 -10.60 4.60
N SER A 78 5.21 -11.88 4.89
CA SER A 78 5.81 -12.99 4.15
C SER A 78 5.31 -13.06 2.70
N LEU A 79 4.06 -12.63 2.42
CA LEU A 79 3.57 -12.50 1.04
C LEU A 79 4.36 -11.44 0.25
N TYR A 80 4.56 -10.26 0.84
CA TYR A 80 5.36 -9.18 0.26
C TYR A 80 6.83 -9.57 0.08
N GLU A 81 7.45 -10.19 1.09
CA GLU A 81 8.86 -10.62 1.04
C GLU A 81 9.11 -11.69 -0.03
N SER A 82 8.19 -12.66 -0.13
CA SER A 82 8.23 -13.70 -1.18
C SER A 82 8.13 -13.06 -2.57
N LEU A 83 7.12 -12.20 -2.78
CA LEU A 83 6.94 -11.49 -4.05
C LEU A 83 8.15 -10.63 -4.42
N ARG A 84 8.68 -9.87 -3.46
CA ARG A 84 9.87 -9.04 -3.65
C ARG A 84 11.06 -9.88 -4.09
N SER A 85 11.27 -11.04 -3.47
CA SER A 85 12.39 -11.93 -3.82
C SER A 85 12.29 -12.45 -5.26
N GLU A 86 11.07 -12.80 -5.69
CA GLU A 86 10.79 -13.23 -7.07
C GLU A 86 11.02 -12.10 -8.09
N LEU A 87 10.60 -10.87 -7.77
CA LEU A 87 10.78 -9.70 -8.62
C LEU A 87 12.25 -9.27 -8.72
N THR A 88 13.03 -9.35 -7.62
CA THR A 88 14.48 -9.08 -7.66
C THR A 88 15.20 -10.08 -8.57
N ARG A 89 14.85 -11.37 -8.50
CA ARG A 89 15.41 -12.38 -9.41
C ARG A 89 15.02 -12.10 -10.88
N LEU A 90 13.82 -11.58 -11.09
CA LEU A 90 13.37 -11.19 -12.43
C LEU A 90 14.16 -9.98 -12.95
N GLU A 91 14.44 -8.98 -12.10
CA GLU A 91 15.26 -7.81 -12.44
C GLU A 91 16.65 -8.21 -12.95
N GLU A 92 17.31 -9.16 -12.26
CA GLU A 92 18.64 -9.68 -12.63
C GLU A 92 18.64 -10.43 -13.97
N THR A 93 17.54 -11.07 -14.34
CA THR A 93 17.41 -11.92 -15.53
C THR A 93 16.87 -11.20 -16.77
N SER A 94 16.28 -10.01 -16.61
CA SER A 94 15.59 -9.26 -17.67
C SER A 94 16.44 -8.20 -18.39
N GLY A 95 17.70 -7.98 -17.98
CA GLY A 95 18.69 -7.27 -18.81
C GLY A 95 18.41 -5.78 -19.07
N GLY A 96 17.80 -5.06 -18.12
CA GLY A 96 17.66 -3.59 -18.15
C GLY A 96 16.53 -3.04 -19.04
N ASP A 97 15.56 -3.88 -19.39
CA ASP A 97 14.38 -3.49 -20.15
C ASP A 97 13.24 -2.90 -19.26
N VAL A 98 12.09 -2.64 -19.88
CA VAL A 98 10.87 -2.17 -19.21
C VAL A 98 10.44 -3.12 -18.07
N VAL A 99 10.63 -4.43 -18.25
CA VAL A 99 10.27 -5.45 -17.24
C VAL A 99 11.16 -5.29 -16.01
N SER A 100 12.47 -5.13 -16.20
CA SER A 100 13.43 -4.88 -15.14
C SER A 100 13.07 -3.60 -14.36
N SER A 101 12.74 -2.51 -15.08
CA SER A 101 12.32 -1.25 -14.46
C SER A 101 11.03 -1.40 -13.64
N VAL A 102 10.00 -2.05 -14.18
CA VAL A 102 8.73 -2.26 -13.47
C VAL A 102 8.91 -3.17 -12.26
N ALA A 103 9.68 -4.26 -12.39
CA ALA A 103 9.98 -5.17 -11.28
C ALA A 103 10.73 -4.43 -10.14
N SER A 104 11.79 -3.70 -10.46
CA SER A 104 12.58 -2.92 -9.51
C SER A 104 11.72 -1.87 -8.77
N GLN A 105 10.87 -1.14 -9.50
CA GLN A 105 9.99 -0.14 -8.90
C GLN A 105 8.86 -0.77 -8.08
N THR A 106 8.35 -1.93 -8.48
CA THR A 106 7.40 -2.71 -7.67
C THR A 106 8.06 -3.19 -6.38
N CYS A 107 9.33 -3.60 -6.40
CA CYS A 107 10.09 -3.91 -5.17
C CYS A 107 10.19 -2.70 -4.23
N ARG A 108 10.40 -1.49 -4.76
CA ARG A 108 10.41 -0.27 -3.95
C ARG A 108 9.05 0.03 -3.32
N TYR A 109 7.97 -0.16 -4.07
CA TYR A 109 6.61 -0.06 -3.54
C TYR A 109 6.35 -1.07 -2.42
N ILE A 110 6.79 -2.32 -2.59
CA ILE A 110 6.68 -3.36 -1.56
C ILE A 110 7.47 -2.98 -0.30
N ASN A 111 8.67 -2.44 -0.43
CA ASN A 111 9.45 -1.98 0.73
C ASN A 111 8.71 -0.88 1.51
N ALA A 112 8.06 0.05 0.82
CA ALA A 112 7.27 1.10 1.45
C ALA A 112 6.06 0.52 2.19
N ARG A 113 5.38 -0.49 1.62
CA ARG A 113 4.32 -1.25 2.30
C ARG A 113 4.80 -1.94 3.57
N LEU A 114 5.97 -2.58 3.53
CA LEU A 114 6.59 -3.23 4.68
C LEU A 114 6.89 -2.22 5.80
N GLN A 115 7.42 -1.04 5.47
CA GLN A 115 7.64 0.02 6.45
C GLN A 115 6.33 0.56 7.04
N LEU A 116 5.28 0.70 6.23
CA LEU A 116 3.96 1.07 6.74
C LEU A 116 3.36 0.00 7.66
N ILE A 117 3.60 -1.29 7.40
CA ILE A 117 3.25 -2.37 8.34
C ILE A 117 3.91 -2.10 9.70
N ASP A 118 5.22 -1.80 9.71
CA ASP A 118 5.94 -1.47 10.95
C ASP A 118 5.34 -0.26 11.68
N VAL A 119 4.96 0.79 10.95
CA VAL A 119 4.29 1.98 11.49
C VAL A 119 2.96 1.60 12.16
N TYR A 120 2.09 0.86 11.46
CA TYR A 120 0.79 0.46 11.98
C TYR A 120 0.90 -0.49 13.18
N GLU A 121 1.80 -1.49 13.12
CA GLU A 121 2.06 -2.41 14.23
C GLU A 121 2.55 -1.65 15.47
N LYS A 122 3.48 -0.70 15.28
CA LYS A 122 3.99 0.14 16.37
C LYS A 122 2.93 1.07 16.94
N MET A 123 2.13 1.72 16.09
CA MET A 123 1.02 2.57 16.51
C MET A 123 -0.01 1.77 17.33
N TYR A 124 -0.36 0.57 16.89
CA TYR A 124 -1.26 -0.30 17.64
C TYR A 124 -0.65 -0.77 18.97
N ALA A 125 0.62 -1.19 18.97
CA ALA A 125 1.33 -1.61 20.18
C ALA A 125 1.40 -0.48 21.22
N MET A 126 1.60 0.76 20.79
CA MET A 126 1.54 1.92 21.66
C MET A 126 0.11 2.19 22.15
N GLY A 127 -0.90 2.06 21.29
CA GLY A 127 -2.31 2.29 21.61
C GLY A 127 -2.91 1.30 22.60
N ILE A 128 -2.47 0.03 22.58
CA ILE A 128 -2.84 -0.96 23.60
C ILE A 128 -2.07 -0.78 24.91
N SER A 129 -0.97 -0.03 24.89
CA SER A 129 -0.23 0.27 26.10
C SER A 129 -0.97 1.35 26.88
N ASN A 130 -1.19 1.17 28.18
CA ASN A 130 -1.78 2.21 29.05
C ASN A 130 -0.84 3.41 29.28
N LYS A 131 0.20 3.57 28.45
CA LYS A 131 1.16 4.68 28.52
C LYS A 131 0.73 5.76 27.54
N MET A 132 1.22 6.99 27.74
CA MET A 132 1.01 8.03 26.73
C MET A 132 1.59 7.62 25.38
N MET A 133 0.80 7.82 24.33
CA MET A 133 1.23 7.70 22.94
C MET A 133 2.35 8.71 22.64
N LYS A 134 3.40 8.24 21.97
CA LYS A 134 4.52 9.07 21.50
C LYS A 134 4.29 9.43 20.04
N TYR A 135 3.45 10.43 19.80
CA TYR A 135 3.03 10.82 18.45
C TYR A 135 4.20 11.34 17.60
N GLU A 136 5.18 12.01 18.20
CA GLU A 136 6.39 12.50 17.55
C GLU A 136 7.21 11.35 16.95
N GLU A 137 7.31 10.24 17.68
CA GLU A 137 8.04 9.05 17.24
C GLU A 137 7.32 8.38 16.05
N LEU A 138 5.99 8.31 16.09
CA LEU A 138 5.20 7.79 14.96
C LEU A 138 5.26 8.71 13.75
N LEU A 139 5.18 10.03 13.96
CA LEU A 139 5.27 11.03 12.90
C LEU A 139 6.59 10.94 12.16
N SER A 140 7.71 10.85 12.90
CA SER A 140 9.05 10.72 12.32
C SER A 140 9.18 9.47 11.46
N LEU A 141 8.54 8.35 11.83
CA LEU A 141 8.55 7.15 10.99
C LEU A 141 7.78 7.36 9.69
N VAL A 142 6.60 7.98 9.74
CA VAL A 142 5.81 8.28 8.54
C VAL A 142 6.56 9.24 7.61
N GLU A 143 7.18 10.28 8.15
CA GLU A 143 8.01 11.22 7.38
C GLU A 143 9.19 10.52 6.72
N ALA A 144 9.85 9.58 7.42
CA ALA A 144 10.93 8.78 6.83
C ALA A 144 10.45 7.90 5.65
N VAL A 145 9.24 7.32 5.72
CA VAL A 145 8.66 6.57 4.58
C VAL A 145 8.41 7.52 3.40
N ILE A 146 7.84 8.70 3.66
CA ILE A 146 7.58 9.71 2.62
C ILE A 146 8.89 10.13 1.94
N ASP A 147 9.90 10.50 2.71
CA ASP A 147 11.17 10.97 2.18
C ASP A 147 11.86 9.90 1.34
N LEU A 148 11.87 8.65 1.81
CA LEU A 148 12.50 7.54 1.11
C LEU A 148 11.79 7.16 -0.20
N HIS A 149 10.47 7.33 -0.27
CA HIS A 149 9.66 6.82 -1.38
C HIS A 149 9.03 7.87 -2.29
N SER A 150 9.07 9.16 -1.93
CA SER A 150 8.52 10.29 -2.70
C SER A 150 8.96 10.32 -4.17
N LEU A 151 10.22 9.93 -4.43
CA LEU A 151 10.82 9.89 -5.77
C LEU A 151 11.11 8.47 -6.28
N ALA A 152 10.74 7.44 -5.51
CA ALA A 152 11.16 6.06 -5.79
C ALA A 152 10.43 5.42 -6.99
N LEU A 153 9.21 5.89 -7.27
CA LEU A 153 8.34 5.42 -8.34
C LEU A 153 8.27 6.51 -9.43
N THR A 154 8.85 6.22 -10.60
CA THR A 154 8.95 7.14 -11.74
C THR A 154 8.40 6.56 -13.03
N HIS A 155 8.24 5.24 -13.12
CA HIS A 155 7.68 4.58 -14.29
C HIS A 155 6.18 4.85 -14.38
N VAL A 156 5.70 5.22 -15.57
CA VAL A 156 4.32 5.67 -15.81
C VAL A 156 3.30 4.63 -15.33
N ALA A 157 3.55 3.35 -15.59
CA ALA A 157 2.69 2.25 -15.15
C ALA A 157 2.42 2.24 -13.62
N LEU A 158 3.34 2.71 -12.78
CA LEU A 158 3.20 2.68 -11.31
C LEU A 158 2.68 4.00 -10.73
N THR A 159 2.32 4.99 -11.56
CA THR A 159 1.87 6.32 -11.09
C THR A 159 0.67 6.24 -10.16
N ALA A 160 -0.28 5.34 -10.43
CA ALA A 160 -1.45 5.14 -9.58
C ALA A 160 -1.04 4.61 -8.18
N LEU A 161 -0.19 3.57 -8.12
CA LEU A 161 0.33 3.04 -6.86
C LEU A 161 1.10 4.10 -6.06
N LYS A 162 1.92 4.90 -6.74
CA LYS A 162 2.62 6.04 -6.13
C LYS A 162 1.63 7.00 -5.49
N THR A 163 0.57 7.35 -6.21
CA THR A 163 -0.45 8.27 -5.70
C THR A 163 -1.15 7.69 -4.47
N ALA A 164 -1.51 6.40 -4.48
CA ALA A 164 -2.14 5.74 -3.35
C ALA A 164 -1.27 5.75 -2.09
N ILE A 165 0.01 5.37 -2.21
CA ILE A 165 0.90 5.34 -1.04
C ILE A 165 1.23 6.74 -0.52
N SER A 166 1.37 7.73 -1.42
CA SER A 166 1.54 9.14 -1.02
C SER A 166 0.32 9.64 -0.27
N LEU A 167 -0.90 9.37 -0.75
CA LEU A 167 -2.13 9.75 -0.06
C LEU A 167 -2.20 9.14 1.34
N GLU A 168 -1.93 7.84 1.48
CA GLU A 168 -1.95 7.16 2.77
C GLU A 168 -0.96 7.78 3.75
N CYS A 169 0.30 7.99 3.34
CA CYS A 169 1.31 8.56 4.21
C CYS A 169 1.00 10.02 4.59
N GLU A 170 0.56 10.83 3.62
CA GLU A 170 0.20 12.23 3.87
C GLU A 170 -1.00 12.37 4.81
N ILE A 171 -2.01 11.50 4.66
CA ILE A 171 -3.16 11.46 5.56
C ILE A 171 -2.69 11.10 6.98
N LEU A 172 -1.89 10.04 7.14
CA LEU A 172 -1.34 9.65 8.45
C LEU A 172 -0.54 10.79 9.09
N MET A 173 0.34 11.44 8.33
CA MET A 173 1.16 12.56 8.79
C MET A 173 0.28 13.72 9.29
N LEU A 174 -0.74 14.11 8.51
CA LEU A 174 -1.64 15.21 8.87
C LEU A 174 -2.48 14.88 10.12
N LEU A 175 -2.95 13.64 10.25
CA LEU A 175 -3.71 13.20 11.42
C LEU A 175 -2.84 13.16 12.69
N LEU A 176 -1.59 12.68 12.60
CA LEU A 176 -0.65 12.69 13.71
C LEU A 176 -0.30 14.12 14.15
N ARG A 177 -0.06 15.03 13.19
CA ARG A 177 0.17 16.46 13.48
C ARG A 177 -1.06 17.12 14.13
N ALA A 178 -2.25 16.85 13.60
CA ALA A 178 -3.50 17.35 14.19
C ALA A 178 -3.66 16.90 15.65
N GLN A 179 -3.36 15.62 15.93
CA GLN A 179 -3.42 15.04 17.26
C GLN A 179 -2.45 15.72 18.23
N MET A 180 -1.20 15.95 17.81
CA MET A 180 -0.20 16.67 18.61
C MET A 180 -0.61 18.12 18.87
N ASP A 181 -1.10 18.83 17.83
CA ASP A 181 -1.56 20.21 17.97
C ASP A 181 -2.76 20.31 18.92
N LEU A 182 -3.67 19.33 18.86
CA LEU A 182 -4.85 19.26 19.72
C LEU A 182 -4.46 19.10 21.20
N GLN A 183 -3.45 18.26 21.50
CA GLN A 183 -2.91 18.11 22.86
C GLN A 183 -2.33 19.41 23.42
N ASN A 184 -1.90 20.32 22.54
CA ASN A 184 -1.32 21.61 22.88
C ASN A 184 -2.31 22.78 22.71
N TRP A 185 -3.60 22.50 22.50
CA TRP A 185 -4.66 23.50 22.33
C TRP A 185 -4.42 24.48 21.17
N ARG A 186 -3.71 24.04 20.12
CA ARG A 186 -3.39 24.85 18.94
C ARG A 186 -4.52 24.80 17.91
N PHE A 187 -5.63 25.48 18.23
CA PHE A 187 -6.87 25.42 17.45
C PHE A 187 -6.69 25.57 15.93
N LEU A 188 -6.02 26.64 15.49
CA LEU A 188 -5.88 26.93 14.05
C LEU A 188 -5.06 25.84 13.33
N SER A 189 -3.93 25.42 13.89
CA SER A 189 -3.08 24.38 13.31
C SER A 189 -3.79 23.03 13.25
N THR A 190 -4.50 22.66 14.32
CA THR A 190 -5.34 21.46 14.33
C THR A 190 -6.38 21.50 13.22
N LEU A 191 -7.10 22.63 13.07
CA LEU A 191 -8.13 22.77 12.04
C LEU A 191 -7.56 22.64 10.62
N LEU A 192 -6.41 23.27 10.35
CA LEU A 192 -5.74 23.19 9.04
C LEU A 192 -5.29 21.76 8.73
N ASN A 193 -4.69 21.07 9.70
CA ASN A 193 -4.24 19.69 9.54
C ASN A 193 -5.42 18.73 9.30
N LEU A 194 -6.51 18.86 10.07
CA LEU A 194 -7.74 18.07 9.89
C LEU A 194 -8.38 18.34 8.52
N HIS A 195 -8.46 19.60 8.09
CA HIS A 195 -9.00 19.95 6.78
C HIS A 195 -8.15 19.37 5.65
N GLY A 196 -6.82 19.43 5.77
CA GLY A 196 -5.89 18.84 4.82
C GLY A 196 -6.04 17.32 4.70
N ALA A 197 -6.21 16.62 5.84
CA ALA A 197 -6.44 15.19 5.88
C ALA A 197 -7.80 14.84 5.24
N ASN A 198 -8.86 15.54 5.62
CA ASN A 198 -10.21 15.32 5.07
C ASN A 198 -10.28 15.52 3.55
N THR A 199 -9.60 16.54 3.03
CA THR A 199 -9.52 16.81 1.59
C THR A 199 -8.88 15.64 0.83
N ARG A 200 -7.80 15.07 1.37
CA ARG A 200 -7.10 13.91 0.79
C ARG A 200 -7.90 12.63 0.89
N ILE A 201 -8.54 12.37 2.03
CA ILE A 201 -9.45 11.23 2.21
C ILE A 201 -10.58 11.32 1.19
N SER A 202 -11.19 12.50 1.02
CA SER A 202 -12.25 12.73 0.04
C SER A 202 -11.78 12.53 -1.40
N ALA A 203 -10.54 12.90 -1.72
CA ALA A 203 -9.96 12.65 -3.04
C ALA A 203 -9.71 11.15 -3.26
N TRP A 204 -9.18 10.46 -2.26
CA TRP A 204 -8.96 9.01 -2.30
C TRP A 204 -10.28 8.24 -2.46
N GLU A 205 -11.34 8.67 -1.75
CA GLU A 205 -12.67 8.04 -1.84
C GLU A 205 -13.29 8.13 -3.22
N LYS A 206 -13.16 9.26 -3.90
CA LYS A 206 -13.67 9.41 -5.27
C LYS A 206 -13.05 8.44 -6.26
N ILE A 207 -11.83 7.98 -5.98
CA ILE A 207 -11.08 7.06 -6.84
C ILE A 207 -11.51 5.60 -6.59
N LEU A 208 -11.99 5.30 -5.38
CA LEU A 208 -12.42 3.96 -4.97
C LEU A 208 -13.83 3.68 -5.52
N GLN A 209 -13.87 3.17 -6.75
CA GLN A 209 -15.12 2.94 -7.51
C GLN A 209 -16.05 1.89 -6.88
N ASN A 210 -15.59 1.06 -5.94
CA ASN A 210 -16.42 0.11 -5.21
C ASN A 210 -16.78 0.62 -3.81
N ARG A 211 -17.90 1.33 -3.70
CA ARG A 211 -18.52 1.70 -2.42
C ARG A 211 -18.91 0.49 -1.56
N ASP A 212 -19.10 -0.68 -2.15
CA ASP A 212 -19.56 -1.88 -1.44
C ASP A 212 -18.46 -2.60 -0.68
N SER A 213 -17.20 -2.58 -1.14
CA SER A 213 -16.07 -3.22 -0.46
C SER A 213 -15.44 -2.35 0.63
N TRP A 214 -15.75 -1.05 0.65
CA TRP A 214 -15.25 -0.12 1.66
C TRP A 214 -16.24 0.22 2.76
N LYS A 215 -17.30 -0.57 2.91
CA LYS A 215 -17.97 -0.71 4.20
C LYS A 215 -16.96 -1.32 5.17
N LEU A 216 -16.04 -0.50 5.66
CA LEU A 216 -15.29 -0.74 6.87
C LEU A 216 -16.29 -1.34 7.86
N GLY A 217 -15.94 -2.48 8.46
CA GLY A 217 -16.73 -3.15 9.49
C GLY A 217 -16.87 -2.33 10.78
N PHE A 218 -17.00 -1.00 10.70
CA PHE A 218 -17.40 -0.11 11.78
C PHE A 218 -18.90 -0.21 12.09
N GLY A 219 -19.66 -1.02 11.35
CA GLY A 219 -21.03 -1.38 11.70
C GLY A 219 -21.07 -2.44 12.80
N ALA A 220 -21.31 -2.00 14.05
CA ALA A 220 -21.81 -2.80 15.18
C ALA A 220 -20.80 -3.52 16.11
N SER A 221 -19.60 -2.99 16.36
CA SER A 221 -18.73 -3.52 17.43
C SER A 221 -18.21 -2.50 18.45
N PHE A 222 -18.71 -1.26 18.40
CA PHE A 222 -18.31 -0.18 19.34
C PHE A 222 -19.51 0.60 19.88
N LEU A 223 -20.63 -0.09 20.14
CA LEU A 223 -21.67 0.37 21.05
C LEU A 223 -21.93 -0.73 22.08
#